data_AF-A0AB36JH17-F1
#
_entry.id   AF-A0AB36JH17-F1
#
_cell.length_a   1.000
_cell.length_b   1.000
_cell.length_c   1.000
_cell.angle_alpha   90.00
_cell.angle_beta   90.00
_cell.angle_gamma   90.00
#
_symmetry.space_group_name_H-M   'P 1'
#
loop_
_entity.id
_entity.type
_entity.pdbx_description
1 polymer ?
#
loop_
_entity_poly.entity_id
_entity_poly.type
_entity_poly.pdbx_seq_one_letter_code
_entity_poly.pdbx_strand_id
1 'polypeptide(L)'
;MDKSELTSEERFLKHGDRSANFIPVDVHEQVMTALGLGGILPAAEEQTPLQTIPPNEGAPNVMRRLKTEAGTGRSRRRILRIPVQGWVAALLVMVLLGGGYTQYSGELRQGAQIQYKVLPYKPLLATKSGGMIEKPNEPLIPWPAKVQLSKEDELYKMKYAKGYNAIEKLLLPGEYATYVIKREDGKEESHLGLYCPPIIVKDYSTYKTSVEKHHAPEVKQPGYMPDGYTLDEAFIKPSFIKVEDDKQFKGESEIDLGDNFRMTWKREKAENIAYDSSTLVYKKGKIQVRISASLVDEKAKPAESLMWTKTTTVENIDIGGNQLIYLEPSSKEKIDLGYKYRLVWSDPEAQIIYNVSVRQEKSELTKDEVIRIAASMMN
;
A
#
# COMPACT_ATOMS: atom_id res chain seq x y z
N MET A 1 45.17 48.30 -16.62
CA MET A 1 43.77 47.86 -16.39
C MET A 1 43.83 46.35 -16.33
N ASP A 2 43.25 45.74 -15.30
CA ASP A 2 42.84 44.34 -15.34
C ASP A 2 41.61 44.19 -14.46
N LYS A 3 40.65 43.38 -14.91
CA LYS A 3 39.47 43.00 -14.14
C LYS A 3 39.61 41.52 -13.81
N SER A 4 39.70 41.19 -12.53
CA SER A 4 39.63 39.80 -12.07
C SER A 4 38.31 39.17 -12.55
N GLU A 5 38.39 38.18 -13.42
CA GLU A 5 37.20 37.44 -13.84
C GLU A 5 36.67 36.60 -12.67
N LEU A 6 35.42 36.84 -12.27
CA LEU A 6 34.75 36.03 -11.26
C LEU A 6 34.65 34.58 -11.76
N THR A 7 34.86 33.63 -10.85
CA THR A 7 34.74 32.19 -11.10
C THR A 7 33.30 31.76 -11.38
N SER A 8 33.12 30.54 -11.87
CA SER A 8 31.79 29.94 -12.15
C SER A 8 30.87 29.98 -10.94
N GLU A 9 31.41 29.72 -9.74
CA GLU A 9 30.66 29.61 -8.49
C GLU A 9 30.27 30.99 -7.94
N GLU A 10 31.17 31.98 -8.04
CA GLU A 10 30.85 33.38 -7.71
C GLU A 10 29.78 33.96 -8.65
N ARG A 11 29.80 33.61 -9.94
CA ARG A 11 28.74 33.98 -10.90
C ARG A 11 27.40 33.32 -10.52
N PHE A 12 27.42 32.07 -10.06
CA PHE A 12 26.22 31.37 -9.61
C PHE A 12 25.62 32.03 -8.36
N LEU A 13 26.42 32.28 -7.32
CA LEU A 13 25.98 32.97 -6.10
C LEU A 13 25.41 34.36 -6.41
N LYS A 14 26.06 35.13 -7.28
CA LYS A 14 25.62 36.47 -7.69
C LYS A 14 24.35 36.49 -8.55
N HIS A 15 23.96 35.36 -9.16
CA HIS A 15 22.67 35.20 -9.85
C HIS A 15 21.59 34.49 -9.01
N GLY A 16 21.99 33.82 -7.92
CA GLY A 16 21.08 33.17 -6.98
C GLY A 16 20.40 34.13 -6.03
N ASP A 17 21.05 35.24 -5.64
CA ASP A 17 20.45 36.24 -4.77
C ASP A 17 19.41 37.11 -5.50
N ARG A 18 18.16 36.65 -5.45
CA ARG A 18 16.98 37.36 -5.94
C ARG A 18 16.20 38.09 -4.83
N SER A 19 16.77 38.19 -3.61
CA SER A 19 16.09 38.80 -2.46
C SER A 19 15.65 40.25 -2.73
N ALA A 20 16.48 41.01 -3.46
CA ALA A 20 16.23 42.40 -3.84
C ALA A 20 14.97 42.65 -4.71
N ASN A 21 14.34 41.61 -5.26
CA ASN A 21 13.11 41.71 -6.06
C ASN A 21 11.82 41.40 -5.27
N PHE A 22 11.92 41.10 -3.96
CA PHE A 22 10.76 40.90 -3.10
C PHE A 22 10.54 42.09 -2.18
N ILE A 23 9.29 42.50 -2.01
CA ILE A 23 8.92 43.53 -1.02
C ILE A 23 9.24 42.95 0.37
N PRO A 24 10.04 43.63 1.22
CA PRO A 24 10.27 43.19 2.58
C PRO A 24 8.96 43.28 3.37
N VAL A 25 8.36 42.14 3.69
CA VAL A 25 7.16 42.07 4.51
C VAL A 25 7.56 42.19 5.97
N ASP A 26 7.32 43.35 6.57
CA ASP A 26 7.46 43.50 8.01
C ASP A 26 6.32 42.76 8.73
N VAL A 27 6.65 41.61 9.30
CA VAL A 27 5.74 40.78 10.09
C VAL A 27 5.72 41.15 11.57
N HIS A 28 6.53 42.12 12.02
CA HIS A 28 6.69 42.43 13.44
C HIS A 28 5.38 42.87 14.09
N GLU A 29 4.65 43.82 13.49
CA GLU A 29 3.37 44.30 14.02
C GLU A 29 2.29 43.20 14.02
N GLN A 30 2.23 42.36 12.99
CA GLN A 30 1.30 41.23 12.93
C GLN A 30 1.59 40.18 14.01
N VAL A 31 2.87 39.86 14.24
CA VAL A 31 3.30 38.94 15.30
C VAL A 31 3.01 39.53 16.68
N MET A 32 3.33 40.80 16.92
CA MET A 32 3.05 41.47 18.20
C MET A 32 1.55 41.61 18.49
N THR A 33 0.73 41.74 17.44
CA THR A 33 -0.74 41.71 17.54
C THR A 33 -1.26 40.30 17.86
N ALA A 34 -0.78 39.27 17.15
CA ALA A 34 -1.15 37.87 17.39
C ALA A 34 -0.71 37.35 18.78
N LEU A 35 0.36 37.90 19.35
CA LEU A 35 0.82 37.63 20.72
C LEU A 35 0.11 38.47 21.80
N GLY A 36 -0.81 39.37 21.42
CA GLY A 36 -1.54 40.22 22.37
C GLY A 36 -0.69 41.31 23.05
N LEU A 37 0.43 41.69 22.45
CA LEU A 37 1.40 42.67 22.98
C LEU A 37 1.34 44.05 22.29
N GLY A 38 0.55 44.20 21.22
CA GLY A 38 0.25 45.49 20.58
C GLY A 38 -0.68 46.34 21.44
N GLY A 39 -0.13 47.14 22.36
CA GLY A 39 -0.92 47.94 23.31
C GLY A 39 -1.08 49.40 22.94
N ILE A 40 -2.32 49.86 22.72
CA ILE A 40 -2.73 51.27 22.86
C ILE A 40 -4.03 51.35 23.66
N LEU A 41 -3.98 52.08 24.78
CA LEU A 41 -5.09 52.56 25.61
C LEU A 41 -4.59 53.82 26.36
N PRO A 42 -5.46 54.71 26.89
CA PRO A 42 -6.93 54.73 26.81
C PRO A 42 -7.52 56.08 26.34
N ALA A 43 -8.84 56.12 26.16
CA ALA A 43 -9.68 57.30 26.41
C ALA A 43 -11.05 56.85 26.94
N ALA A 44 -11.69 57.66 27.79
CA ALA A 44 -13.09 57.50 28.19
C ALA A 44 -14.03 58.06 27.08
N GLU A 45 -15.35 57.93 27.08
CA GLU A 45 -16.29 58.01 28.21
C GLU A 45 -17.64 57.31 27.91
N GLU A 46 -18.55 57.39 28.88
CA GLU A 46 -19.99 57.03 28.98
C GLU A 46 -20.85 56.90 27.68
N GLN A 47 -21.99 56.17 27.63
CA GLN A 47 -23.03 55.93 28.66
C GLN A 47 -23.93 54.70 28.27
N THR A 48 -24.89 54.27 29.12
CA THR A 48 -25.93 53.26 28.78
C THR A 48 -27.27 53.63 29.44
N PRO A 49 -28.45 53.30 28.86
CA PRO A 49 -29.24 52.19 29.45
C PRO A 49 -30.22 51.40 28.53
N LEU A 50 -30.30 50.07 28.78
CA LEU A 50 -31.47 49.16 28.85
C LEU A 50 -32.83 49.48 28.15
N GLN A 51 -33.42 48.48 27.45
CA GLN A 51 -34.63 47.73 27.91
C GLN A 51 -35.11 46.53 27.02
N THR A 52 -35.38 45.38 27.66
CA THR A 52 -36.33 44.24 27.44
C THR A 52 -36.68 43.66 26.03
N ILE A 53 -36.76 42.33 25.71
CA ILE A 53 -36.98 40.99 26.40
C ILE A 53 -38.45 40.47 26.33
N PRO A 54 -38.76 39.14 26.21
CA PRO A 54 -37.99 37.93 25.81
C PRO A 54 -38.52 37.45 24.41
N PRO A 55 -38.98 36.19 24.09
CA PRO A 55 -38.74 34.78 24.57
C PRO A 55 -37.32 34.23 24.25
N ASN A 56 -36.82 33.04 24.64
CA ASN A 56 -37.28 31.81 25.35
C ASN A 56 -38.05 30.75 24.50
N GLU A 57 -37.68 29.46 24.35
CA GLU A 57 -36.58 28.57 24.84
C GLU A 57 -35.72 28.05 23.64
N GLY A 58 -34.89 26.98 23.65
CA GLY A 58 -34.52 25.92 24.61
C GLY A 58 -33.54 24.89 23.97
N ALA A 59 -32.98 23.88 24.65
CA ALA A 59 -33.01 23.58 26.09
C ALA A 59 -31.69 22.97 26.68
N PRO A 60 -31.33 21.65 26.62
CA PRO A 60 -30.73 21.06 27.84
C PRO A 60 -29.30 20.46 27.74
N ASN A 61 -28.34 21.20 28.31
CA ASN A 61 -27.72 20.91 29.63
C ASN A 61 -27.36 19.46 30.04
N VAL A 62 -26.07 19.20 30.36
CA VAL A 62 -25.65 18.41 31.56
C VAL A 62 -24.36 18.98 32.20
N MET A 63 -24.39 19.26 33.51
CA MET A 63 -23.23 19.24 34.41
C MET A 63 -23.56 18.48 35.70
N ARG A 64 -22.55 17.91 36.38
CA ARG A 64 -22.70 17.34 37.73
C ARG A 64 -21.74 17.99 38.73
N ARG A 65 -22.22 18.12 39.98
CA ARG A 65 -21.51 18.71 41.12
C ARG A 65 -20.56 17.72 41.80
N LEU A 66 -19.59 18.25 42.54
CA LEU A 66 -19.15 17.67 43.82
C LEU A 66 -19.34 18.70 44.95
N LYS A 67 -19.41 18.24 46.20
CA LYS A 67 -19.80 19.05 47.37
C LYS A 67 -18.59 19.68 48.08
N THR A 68 -18.85 20.77 48.79
CA THR A 68 -18.10 21.20 49.99
C THR A 68 -18.84 20.79 51.26
N GLU A 69 -18.13 20.30 52.27
CA GLU A 69 -18.59 20.22 53.67
C GLU A 69 -17.53 20.86 54.58
N ALA A 70 -17.94 21.36 55.76
CA ALA A 70 -17.12 22.23 56.61
C ALA A 70 -16.81 21.59 57.97
N GLY A 71 -15.63 21.89 58.53
CA GLY A 71 -15.21 21.43 59.86
C GLY A 71 -14.12 22.33 60.46
N THR A 72 -14.31 22.78 61.70
CA THR A 72 -13.44 23.75 62.39
C THR A 72 -12.38 23.04 63.27
N GLY A 73 -11.12 23.52 63.27
CA GLY A 73 -10.04 22.84 64.00
C GLY A 73 -8.74 23.63 64.22
N ARG A 74 -8.65 24.30 65.38
CA ARG A 74 -7.45 24.73 66.15
C ARG A 74 -6.05 24.79 65.46
N SER A 75 -5.55 26.02 65.27
CA SER A 75 -4.28 26.52 65.84
C SER A 75 -2.97 25.68 65.76
N ARG A 76 -1.97 26.15 64.99
CA ARG A 76 -0.80 26.91 65.54
C ARG A 76 0.07 27.58 64.45
N ARG A 77 0.90 28.55 64.85
CA ARG A 77 1.89 29.24 63.99
C ARG A 77 3.06 28.33 63.59
N ARG A 78 3.57 28.50 62.36
CA ARG A 78 5.01 28.80 62.13
C ARG A 78 5.18 29.56 60.81
N ILE A 79 6.11 30.52 60.81
CA ILE A 79 6.52 31.28 59.62
C ILE A 79 7.86 30.72 59.16
N LEU A 80 7.97 30.39 57.88
CA LEU A 80 9.25 30.45 57.16
C LEU A 80 9.01 31.17 55.84
N ARG A 81 9.68 32.32 55.67
CA ARG A 81 9.82 32.95 54.35
C ARG A 81 11.00 32.29 53.64
N ILE A 82 10.77 31.70 52.49
CA ILE A 82 11.82 31.30 51.53
C ILE A 82 11.55 32.07 50.24
N PRO A 83 12.52 32.77 49.65
CA PRO A 83 12.29 33.60 48.47
C PRO A 83 12.09 32.74 47.21
N VAL A 84 10.85 32.58 46.77
CA VAL A 84 10.51 31.88 45.52
C VAL A 84 10.74 32.82 44.34
N GLN A 85 12.01 33.04 43.99
CA GLN A 85 12.42 33.89 42.86
C GLN A 85 13.33 33.15 41.85
N GLY A 86 13.24 31.82 41.81
CA GLY A 86 14.10 30.96 40.97
C GLY A 86 13.41 29.84 40.18
N TRP A 87 12.07 29.72 40.21
CA TRP A 87 11.35 28.57 39.62
C TRP A 87 10.34 28.88 38.52
N VAL A 88 10.03 30.16 38.24
CA VAL A 88 9.10 30.53 37.16
C VAL A 88 9.73 30.32 35.76
N ALA A 89 11.03 30.61 35.62
CA ALA A 89 11.75 30.41 34.36
C ALA A 89 11.79 28.95 33.91
N ALA A 90 11.98 28.00 34.84
CA ALA A 90 12.05 26.57 34.52
C ALA A 90 10.71 26.02 33.97
N LEU A 91 9.57 26.50 34.48
CA LEU A 91 8.25 26.12 33.97
C LEU A 91 7.95 26.75 32.61
N LEU A 92 8.36 28.01 32.37
CA LEU A 92 8.23 28.62 31.04
C LEU A 92 9.07 27.89 29.98
N VAL A 93 10.28 27.44 30.32
CA VAL A 93 11.10 26.61 29.42
C VAL A 93 10.44 25.26 29.13
N MET A 94 9.81 24.61 30.12
CA MET A 94 9.07 23.36 29.89
C MET A 94 7.78 23.56 29.06
N VAL A 95 7.13 24.72 29.11
CA VAL A 95 6.00 25.04 28.22
C VAL A 95 6.48 25.35 26.80
N LEU A 96 7.57 26.11 26.66
CA LEU A 96 8.15 26.46 25.35
C LEU A 96 8.82 25.28 24.62
N LEU A 97 9.29 24.26 25.35
CA LEU A 97 9.81 23.01 24.78
C LEU A 97 8.77 21.87 24.70
N GLY A 98 7.73 21.91 25.54
CA GLY A 98 6.68 20.88 25.58
C GLY A 98 5.45 21.17 24.72
N GLY A 99 5.19 22.44 24.36
CA GLY A 99 3.97 22.86 23.68
C GLY A 99 3.88 22.53 22.17
N GLY A 100 4.95 22.03 21.55
CA GLY A 100 5.01 21.79 20.10
C GLY A 100 4.43 20.47 19.59
N TYR A 101 3.92 19.60 20.48
CA TYR A 101 3.63 18.19 20.15
C TYR A 101 2.18 17.88 19.73
N THR A 102 1.47 18.86 19.17
CA THR A 102 0.18 18.65 18.48
C THR A 102 0.15 19.40 17.15
N GLN A 103 -0.29 18.73 16.09
CA GLN A 103 -0.45 19.27 14.72
C GLN A 103 0.84 19.64 13.96
N TYR A 104 1.89 18.81 14.03
CA TYR A 104 2.89 18.77 12.94
C TYR A 104 2.38 17.85 11.80
N SER A 105 1.69 18.44 10.83
CA SER A 105 1.03 17.69 9.74
C SER A 105 1.99 17.33 8.60
N GLY A 106 2.49 16.09 8.60
CA GLY A 106 2.82 15.32 7.39
C GLY A 106 4.03 15.72 6.53
N GLU A 107 4.51 16.97 6.55
CA GLU A 107 5.58 17.44 5.65
C GLU A 107 7.00 17.08 6.11
N LEU A 108 7.23 15.79 6.34
CA LEU A 108 8.58 15.21 6.40
C LEU A 108 9.17 15.17 4.98
N ARG A 109 9.72 16.30 4.53
CA ARG A 109 10.60 16.50 3.35
C ARG A 109 10.52 15.39 2.28
N GLN A 110 9.40 15.31 1.57
CA GLN A 110 9.31 14.50 0.36
C GLN A 110 10.41 14.93 -0.63
N GLY A 111 11.04 13.96 -1.30
CA GLY A 111 12.24 14.13 -2.12
C GLY A 111 12.02 14.88 -3.45
N ALA A 112 11.52 16.12 -3.39
CA ALA A 112 11.45 17.16 -4.43
C ALA A 112 10.79 16.85 -5.79
N GLN A 113 10.48 15.60 -6.12
CA GLN A 113 10.13 15.19 -7.50
C GLN A 113 8.72 14.61 -7.66
N ILE A 114 8.08 14.10 -6.62
CA ILE A 114 6.65 13.73 -6.61
C ILE A 114 6.05 14.11 -5.25
N GLN A 115 4.99 14.92 -5.27
CA GLN A 115 4.19 15.22 -4.09
C GLN A 115 3.05 14.20 -3.97
N TYR A 116 2.84 13.66 -2.77
CA TYR A 116 1.73 12.76 -2.48
C TYR A 116 1.14 13.02 -1.09
N LYS A 117 -0.11 12.63 -0.86
CA LYS A 117 -0.76 12.73 0.47
C LYS A 117 -1.06 11.35 1.02
N VAL A 118 -0.79 11.15 2.30
CA VAL A 118 -1.23 9.97 3.05
C VAL A 118 -2.64 10.21 3.57
N LEU A 119 -3.54 9.26 3.33
CA LEU A 119 -4.95 9.30 3.73
C LEU A 119 -5.33 8.03 4.52
N PRO A 120 -6.28 8.10 5.46
CA PRO A 120 -6.84 6.92 6.11
C PRO A 120 -7.41 5.93 5.09
N TYR A 121 -7.26 4.62 5.36
CA TYR A 121 -7.70 3.56 4.44
C TYR A 121 -9.17 3.69 4.02
N LYS A 122 -9.41 3.56 2.71
CA LYS A 122 -10.73 3.39 2.09
C LYS A 122 -10.62 2.40 0.93
N PRO A 123 -11.60 1.49 0.75
CA PRO A 123 -11.74 0.71 -0.48
C PRO A 123 -11.72 1.58 -1.73
N LEU A 124 -11.12 1.09 -2.82
CA LEU A 124 -11.13 1.76 -4.13
C LEU A 124 -12.06 1.04 -5.10
N LEU A 125 -12.66 1.79 -6.02
CA LEU A 125 -13.52 1.25 -7.08
C LEU A 125 -12.66 0.60 -8.17
N ALA A 126 -12.98 -0.63 -8.58
CA ALA A 126 -12.22 -1.37 -9.58
C ALA A 126 -12.68 -1.11 -11.02
N THR A 127 -14.00 -1.02 -11.26
CA THR A 127 -14.59 -0.72 -12.59
C THR A 127 -15.70 0.32 -12.47
N LYS A 128 -16.12 0.92 -13.60
CA LYS A 128 -17.32 1.80 -13.64
C LYS A 128 -18.59 1.19 -13.05
N SER A 129 -18.79 -0.11 -13.25
CA SER A 129 -20.03 -0.81 -12.91
C SER A 129 -20.06 -1.32 -11.46
N GLY A 130 -18.89 -1.39 -10.80
CA GLY A 130 -18.77 -1.77 -9.40
C GLY A 130 -17.46 -2.50 -9.11
N GLY A 131 -17.50 -3.39 -8.13
CA GLY A 131 -16.34 -4.14 -7.66
C GLY A 131 -15.38 -3.26 -6.86
N MET A 132 -14.98 -3.71 -5.67
CA MET A 132 -14.03 -2.98 -4.84
C MET A 132 -12.67 -3.68 -4.79
N ILE A 133 -11.60 -2.89 -4.77
CA ILE A 133 -10.30 -3.26 -4.22
C ILE A 133 -10.42 -3.03 -2.72
N GLU A 134 -10.52 -4.10 -1.94
CA GLU A 134 -10.80 -3.99 -0.50
C GLU A 134 -10.06 -5.02 0.35
N LYS A 135 -9.76 -4.58 1.57
CA LYS A 135 -9.18 -5.36 2.65
C LYS A 135 -10.30 -6.11 3.39
N PRO A 136 -10.36 -7.46 3.36
CA PRO A 136 -11.40 -8.24 4.03
C PRO A 136 -11.59 -7.90 5.51
N ASN A 137 -12.77 -8.18 6.04
CA ASN A 137 -13.08 -8.00 7.47
C ASN A 137 -12.17 -8.85 8.36
N GLU A 138 -11.90 -10.09 7.94
CA GLU A 138 -11.00 -11.00 8.64
C GLU A 138 -9.56 -10.86 8.13
N PRO A 139 -8.57 -10.70 9.01
CA PRO A 139 -7.16 -10.76 8.66
C PRO A 139 -6.71 -12.21 8.49
N LEU A 140 -5.71 -12.42 7.64
CA LEU A 140 -4.99 -13.68 7.61
C LEU A 140 -4.37 -13.94 8.98
N ILE A 141 -4.61 -15.15 9.50
CA ILE A 141 -4.04 -15.64 10.76
C ILE A 141 -2.87 -16.59 10.47
N PRO A 142 -1.80 -16.57 11.28
CA PRO A 142 -0.72 -17.53 11.12
C PRO A 142 -1.25 -18.95 11.28
N TRP A 143 -1.01 -19.80 10.28
CA TRP A 143 -1.31 -21.22 10.39
C TRP A 143 -0.57 -21.83 11.59
N PRO A 144 -1.15 -22.85 12.26
CA PRO A 144 -0.44 -23.59 13.30
C PRO A 144 0.89 -24.12 12.76
N ALA A 145 1.90 -24.19 13.64
CA ALA A 145 3.25 -24.59 13.26
C ALA A 145 3.23 -25.93 12.50
N LYS A 146 3.95 -25.99 11.37
CA LYS A 146 3.93 -27.07 10.36
C LYS A 146 3.52 -28.42 10.94
N VAL A 147 2.28 -28.82 10.66
CA VAL A 147 1.85 -30.22 10.81
C VAL A 147 2.86 -31.07 10.04
N GLN A 148 3.38 -32.13 10.67
CA GLN A 148 4.21 -33.09 9.96
C GLN A 148 3.36 -33.71 8.87
N LEU A 149 3.77 -33.58 7.60
CA LEU A 149 3.13 -34.29 6.50
C LEU A 149 3.14 -35.79 6.85
N SER A 150 2.00 -36.44 6.66
CA SER A 150 1.96 -37.90 6.71
C SER A 150 2.77 -38.46 5.53
N LYS A 151 3.15 -39.74 5.64
CA LYS A 151 3.78 -40.46 4.51
C LYS A 151 2.86 -40.52 3.28
N GLU A 152 1.55 -40.40 3.50
CA GLU A 152 0.53 -40.32 2.46
C GLU A 152 0.61 -38.96 1.75
N ASP A 153 0.65 -37.84 2.48
CA ASP A 153 0.84 -36.49 1.92
C ASP A 153 2.14 -36.36 1.10
N GLU A 154 3.24 -36.96 1.59
CA GLU A 154 4.52 -36.98 0.87
C GLU A 154 4.44 -37.80 -0.43
N LEU A 155 3.76 -38.95 -0.40
CA LEU A 155 3.49 -39.77 -1.57
C LEU A 155 2.63 -39.00 -2.58
N TYR A 156 1.51 -38.42 -2.16
CA TYR A 156 0.64 -37.59 -3.01
C TYR A 156 1.40 -36.44 -3.67
N LYS A 157 2.20 -35.70 -2.89
CA LYS A 157 3.03 -34.61 -3.42
C LYS A 157 4.04 -35.10 -4.47
N MET A 158 4.63 -36.29 -4.28
CA MET A 158 5.49 -36.91 -5.29
C MET A 158 4.71 -37.30 -6.55
N LYS A 159 3.47 -37.81 -6.42
CA LYS A 159 2.61 -38.15 -7.57
C LYS A 159 2.17 -36.91 -8.35
N TYR A 160 1.79 -35.84 -7.66
CA TYR A 160 1.45 -34.56 -8.31
C TYR A 160 2.64 -33.99 -9.10
N ALA A 161 3.85 -34.04 -8.53
CA ALA A 161 5.07 -33.67 -9.25
C ALA A 161 5.37 -34.60 -10.45
N LYS A 162 5.22 -35.92 -10.30
CA LYS A 162 5.39 -36.89 -11.40
C LYS A 162 4.40 -36.63 -12.54
N GLY A 163 3.14 -36.35 -12.21
CA GLY A 163 2.08 -36.02 -13.17
C GLY A 163 2.37 -34.73 -13.93
N TYR A 164 2.63 -33.63 -13.22
CA TYR A 164 2.98 -32.34 -13.83
C TYR A 164 4.18 -32.45 -14.79
N ASN A 165 5.25 -33.12 -14.35
CA ASN A 165 6.47 -33.36 -15.14
C ASN A 165 6.29 -34.38 -16.28
N ALA A 166 5.16 -35.08 -16.34
CA ALA A 166 4.77 -35.91 -17.49
C ALA A 166 4.01 -35.08 -18.52
N ILE A 167 3.07 -34.23 -18.08
CA ILE A 167 2.34 -33.28 -18.95
C ILE A 167 3.31 -32.31 -19.64
N GLU A 168 4.28 -31.75 -18.89
CA GLU A 168 5.35 -30.87 -19.39
C GLU A 168 6.10 -31.45 -20.61
N LYS A 169 6.23 -32.78 -20.70
CA LYS A 169 6.97 -33.48 -21.76
C LYS A 169 6.11 -33.93 -22.93
N LEU A 170 4.78 -33.87 -22.79
CA LEU A 170 3.80 -34.30 -23.79
C LEU A 170 3.19 -33.12 -24.55
N LEU A 171 3.30 -31.92 -24.00
CA LEU A 171 2.78 -30.68 -24.57
C LEU A 171 3.86 -29.89 -25.32
N LEU A 172 3.43 -29.18 -26.36
CA LEU A 172 4.26 -28.20 -27.07
C LEU A 172 4.24 -26.84 -26.33
N PRO A 173 5.25 -25.97 -26.53
CA PRO A 173 5.27 -24.64 -25.92
C PRO A 173 4.02 -23.81 -26.26
N GLY A 174 3.27 -23.41 -25.23
CA GLY A 174 2.00 -22.67 -25.37
C GLY A 174 0.76 -23.56 -25.47
N GLU A 175 0.88 -24.88 -25.36
CA GLU A 175 -0.24 -25.76 -25.07
C GLU A 175 -0.43 -25.91 -23.55
N TYR A 176 -1.68 -26.18 -23.15
CA TYR A 176 -2.10 -26.31 -21.76
C TYR A 176 -2.89 -27.61 -21.57
N ALA A 177 -3.03 -28.06 -20.33
CA ALA A 177 -3.84 -29.23 -20.01
C ALA A 177 -4.50 -29.15 -18.63
N THR A 178 -5.65 -29.80 -18.51
CA THR A 178 -6.20 -30.24 -17.23
C THR A 178 -5.90 -31.72 -17.04
N TYR A 179 -5.67 -32.14 -15.80
CA TYR A 179 -5.39 -33.54 -15.46
C TYR A 179 -6.00 -33.90 -14.11
N VAL A 180 -6.46 -35.13 -13.96
CA VAL A 180 -6.99 -35.68 -12.72
C VAL A 180 -6.16 -36.88 -12.30
N ILE A 181 -5.63 -36.83 -11.08
CA ILE A 181 -4.93 -37.95 -10.45
C ILE A 181 -5.90 -38.67 -9.52
N LYS A 182 -6.03 -39.99 -9.70
CA LYS A 182 -6.90 -40.87 -8.90
C LYS A 182 -6.10 -42.04 -8.37
N ARG A 183 -6.49 -42.53 -7.20
CA ARG A 183 -5.92 -43.71 -6.55
C ARG A 183 -6.83 -44.91 -6.86
N GLU A 184 -6.26 -45.98 -7.40
CA GLU A 184 -7.01 -47.12 -7.96
C GLU A 184 -7.69 -47.99 -6.89
N ASP A 185 -7.27 -47.89 -5.62
CA ASP A 185 -7.96 -48.55 -4.49
C ASP A 185 -9.22 -47.80 -4.01
N GLY A 186 -9.53 -46.63 -4.61
CA GLY A 186 -10.80 -45.93 -4.44
C GLY A 186 -11.05 -45.30 -3.06
N LYS A 187 -10.02 -45.21 -2.21
CA LYS A 187 -10.16 -44.77 -0.80
C LYS A 187 -10.20 -43.26 -0.59
N GLU A 188 -9.80 -42.48 -1.59
CA GLU A 188 -9.61 -41.04 -1.48
C GLU A 188 -10.16 -40.30 -2.71
N GLU A 189 -10.41 -39.01 -2.55
CA GLU A 189 -10.97 -38.15 -3.60
C GLU A 189 -9.98 -37.92 -4.75
N SER A 190 -10.53 -37.60 -5.92
CA SER A 190 -9.79 -37.30 -7.14
C SER A 190 -9.17 -35.90 -7.09
N HIS A 191 -7.88 -35.79 -7.42
CA HIS A 191 -7.19 -34.50 -7.42
C HIS A 191 -7.09 -33.91 -8.83
N LEU A 192 -7.80 -32.81 -9.07
CA LEU A 192 -7.77 -32.04 -10.31
C LEU A 192 -6.61 -31.02 -10.29
N GLY A 193 -5.68 -31.19 -11.21
CA GLY A 193 -4.52 -30.32 -11.43
C GLY A 193 -4.54 -29.63 -12.78
N LEU A 194 -3.76 -28.54 -12.87
CA LEU A 194 -3.77 -27.59 -13.98
C LEU A 194 -2.33 -27.37 -14.48
N TYR A 195 -2.04 -27.74 -15.73
CA TYR A 195 -0.79 -27.36 -16.39
C TYR A 195 -1.00 -26.06 -17.18
N CYS A 196 -0.66 -24.95 -16.54
CA CYS A 196 -0.81 -23.60 -17.08
C CYS A 196 0.46 -22.75 -16.80
N PRO A 197 1.61 -23.07 -17.43
CA PRO A 197 2.83 -22.29 -17.27
C PRO A 197 2.67 -20.87 -17.86
N PRO A 198 3.28 -19.83 -17.24
CA PRO A 198 3.28 -18.49 -17.79
C PRO A 198 4.16 -18.39 -19.03
N ILE A 199 3.79 -17.50 -19.95
CA ILE A 199 4.63 -17.11 -21.09
C ILE A 199 5.68 -16.14 -20.55
N ILE A 200 6.95 -16.55 -20.46
CA ILE A 200 8.06 -15.74 -19.92
C ILE A 200 8.95 -15.27 -21.07
N VAL A 201 9.32 -13.98 -21.05
CA VAL A 201 10.23 -13.33 -22.00
C VAL A 201 11.25 -12.46 -21.25
N LYS A 202 12.34 -12.07 -21.91
CA LYS A 202 13.49 -11.39 -21.27
C LYS A 202 13.66 -9.91 -21.60
N ASP A 203 12.88 -9.37 -22.53
CA ASP A 203 12.91 -7.96 -22.91
C ASP A 203 11.50 -7.38 -23.09
N TYR A 204 11.41 -6.04 -23.12
CA TYR A 204 10.13 -5.34 -23.22
C TYR A 204 9.48 -5.38 -24.61
N SER A 205 10.26 -5.52 -25.69
CA SER A 205 9.72 -5.55 -27.05
C SER A 205 9.02 -6.87 -27.35
N THR A 206 9.66 -8.00 -27.03
CA THR A 206 9.03 -9.34 -27.12
C THR A 206 7.83 -9.44 -26.17
N TYR A 207 7.91 -8.81 -24.99
CA TYR A 207 6.77 -8.70 -24.07
C TYR A 207 5.59 -7.99 -24.73
N LYS A 208 5.80 -6.80 -25.31
CA LYS A 208 4.71 -6.03 -25.93
C LYS A 208 4.05 -6.79 -27.09
N THR A 209 4.85 -7.39 -27.99
CA THR A 209 4.31 -8.23 -29.06
C THR A 209 3.56 -9.46 -28.52
N SER A 210 3.98 -10.02 -27.38
CA SER A 210 3.24 -11.11 -26.71
C SER A 210 1.94 -10.62 -26.09
N VAL A 211 1.90 -9.41 -25.51
CA VAL A 211 0.70 -8.79 -24.95
C VAL A 211 -0.33 -8.53 -26.04
N GLU A 212 0.10 -7.93 -27.15
CA GLU A 212 -0.73 -7.66 -28.34
C GLU A 212 -1.30 -8.96 -28.92
N LYS A 213 -0.46 -9.99 -29.08
CA LYS A 213 -0.85 -11.31 -29.62
C LYS A 213 -1.89 -12.03 -28.76
N HIS A 214 -1.81 -11.91 -27.44
CA HIS A 214 -2.64 -12.68 -26.49
C HIS A 214 -3.76 -11.84 -25.85
N HIS A 215 -3.92 -10.57 -26.26
CA HIS A 215 -4.89 -9.61 -25.73
C HIS A 215 -4.83 -9.45 -24.19
N ALA A 216 -3.63 -9.56 -23.64
CA ALA A 216 -3.37 -9.35 -22.21
C ALA A 216 -3.39 -7.84 -21.86
N PRO A 217 -3.56 -7.46 -20.58
CA PRO A 217 -3.37 -6.07 -20.16
C PRO A 217 -1.89 -5.66 -20.24
N GLU A 218 -1.58 -4.52 -20.87
CA GLU A 218 -0.21 -3.98 -20.97
C GLU A 218 0.24 -3.32 -19.65
N VAL A 219 1.37 -3.78 -19.12
CA VAL A 219 2.15 -3.05 -18.13
C VAL A 219 3.14 -2.16 -18.88
N LYS A 220 2.91 -0.85 -18.86
CA LYS A 220 3.88 0.14 -19.36
C LYS A 220 5.18 0.07 -18.52
N GLN A 221 6.33 0.32 -19.15
CA GLN A 221 7.56 0.53 -18.36
C GLN A 221 7.38 1.79 -17.49
N PRO A 222 7.76 1.76 -16.19
CA PRO A 222 7.67 2.92 -15.33
C PRO A 222 8.70 3.98 -15.77
N GLY A 223 8.30 5.25 -15.78
CA GLY A 223 9.19 6.38 -16.08
C GLY A 223 10.30 6.60 -15.03
N TYR A 224 10.21 5.94 -13.88
CA TYR A 224 11.25 5.89 -12.85
C TYR A 224 11.45 4.46 -12.33
N MET A 225 12.72 4.09 -12.17
CA MET A 225 13.16 2.90 -11.46
C MET A 225 14.47 3.26 -10.71
N PRO A 226 14.67 2.87 -9.44
CA PRO A 226 15.88 3.22 -8.68
C PRO A 226 17.17 2.63 -9.27
N ASP A 227 18.30 3.27 -8.98
CA ASP A 227 19.60 2.91 -9.57
C ASP A 227 20.01 1.46 -9.30
N GLY A 228 20.43 0.77 -10.38
CA GLY A 228 20.86 -0.62 -10.35
C GLY A 228 19.73 -1.65 -10.46
N TYR A 229 18.48 -1.23 -10.65
CA TYR A 229 17.39 -2.13 -11.05
C TYR A 229 17.24 -2.16 -12.58
N THR A 230 17.32 -3.35 -13.18
CA THR A 230 17.03 -3.57 -14.60
C THR A 230 15.87 -4.52 -14.78
N LEU A 231 15.17 -4.45 -15.92
CA LEU A 231 14.24 -5.52 -16.32
C LEU A 231 15.02 -6.83 -16.44
N ASP A 232 14.57 -7.88 -15.75
CA ASP A 232 15.15 -9.22 -15.83
C ASP A 232 14.25 -10.17 -16.62
N GLU A 233 12.94 -10.02 -16.47
CA GLU A 233 11.93 -10.79 -17.18
C GLU A 233 10.58 -10.08 -17.16
N ALA A 234 9.76 -10.40 -18.16
CA ALA A 234 8.35 -10.09 -18.16
C ALA A 234 7.58 -11.40 -18.41
N PHE A 235 6.35 -11.49 -17.92
CA PHE A 235 5.51 -12.65 -18.18
C PHE A 235 4.04 -12.31 -18.32
N ILE A 236 3.34 -13.12 -19.12
CA ILE A 236 1.88 -13.17 -19.18
C ILE A 236 1.44 -14.46 -18.51
N LYS A 237 0.46 -14.37 -17.61
CA LYS A 237 -0.05 -15.51 -16.86
C LYS A 237 -1.39 -15.96 -17.47
N PRO A 238 -1.45 -17.13 -18.12
CA PRO A 238 -2.71 -17.69 -18.57
C PRO A 238 -3.58 -18.16 -17.40
N SER A 239 -4.88 -18.17 -17.64
CA SER A 239 -5.96 -18.54 -16.73
C SER A 239 -6.94 -19.48 -17.45
N PHE A 240 -7.56 -20.41 -16.73
CA PHE A 240 -8.63 -21.22 -17.27
C PHE A 240 -9.97 -20.52 -17.05
N ILE A 241 -10.67 -20.18 -18.14
CA ILE A 241 -11.99 -19.53 -18.12
C ILE A 241 -13.03 -20.45 -17.44
N LYS A 242 -12.91 -21.74 -17.70
CA LYS A 242 -13.69 -22.80 -17.06
C LYS A 242 -12.76 -23.99 -16.79
N VAL A 243 -12.81 -24.49 -15.56
CA VAL A 243 -12.22 -25.77 -15.16
C VAL A 243 -13.34 -26.80 -15.10
N GLU A 244 -13.14 -27.99 -15.66
CA GLU A 244 -14.18 -29.01 -15.79
C GLU A 244 -14.17 -30.02 -14.64
N ASP A 245 -15.34 -30.58 -14.35
CA ASP A 245 -15.54 -31.56 -13.28
C ASP A 245 -14.85 -32.90 -13.60
N ASP A 246 -14.40 -33.61 -12.58
CA ASP A 246 -13.55 -34.81 -12.67
C ASP A 246 -14.21 -35.98 -13.43
N LYS A 247 -15.52 -35.89 -13.64
CA LYS A 247 -16.41 -36.82 -14.32
C LYS A 247 -16.36 -36.68 -15.85
N GLN A 248 -15.82 -35.57 -16.36
CA GLN A 248 -15.78 -35.25 -17.80
C GLN A 248 -14.55 -35.85 -18.50
N PHE A 249 -13.55 -36.35 -17.76
CA PHE A 249 -12.33 -37.01 -18.27
C PHE A 249 -12.55 -38.43 -18.82
N LYS A 250 -13.78 -38.85 -19.11
CA LYS A 250 -14.10 -40.24 -19.45
C LYS A 250 -13.73 -40.57 -20.90
N GLY A 251 -12.63 -41.30 -21.08
CA GLY A 251 -12.09 -41.69 -22.39
C GLY A 251 -10.91 -40.83 -22.87
N GLU A 252 -10.42 -39.95 -21.99
CA GLU A 252 -9.22 -39.14 -22.21
C GLU A 252 -7.92 -39.94 -22.00
N SER A 253 -6.76 -39.31 -22.25
CA SER A 253 -5.45 -39.98 -22.20
C SER A 253 -5.04 -40.35 -20.78
N GLU A 254 -4.51 -41.56 -20.58
CA GLU A 254 -4.10 -42.07 -19.26
C GLU A 254 -2.58 -42.27 -19.12
N ILE A 255 -2.05 -42.08 -17.91
CA ILE A 255 -0.65 -42.29 -17.54
C ILE A 255 -0.57 -42.99 -16.17
N ASP A 256 0.19 -44.06 -16.08
CA ASP A 256 0.51 -44.74 -14.82
C ASP A 256 1.57 -43.95 -14.00
N LEU A 257 1.18 -43.52 -12.80
CA LEU A 257 2.08 -42.85 -11.86
C LEU A 257 2.76 -43.83 -10.89
N GLY A 258 2.39 -45.11 -10.89
CA GLY A 258 2.86 -46.17 -9.99
C GLY A 258 2.20 -46.09 -8.61
N ASP A 259 2.46 -47.06 -7.73
CA ASP A 259 1.90 -47.13 -6.36
C ASP A 259 0.36 -47.00 -6.32
N ASN A 260 -0.33 -47.62 -7.28
CA ASN A 260 -1.78 -47.56 -7.49
C ASN A 260 -2.32 -46.15 -7.80
N PHE A 261 -1.54 -45.28 -8.44
CA PHE A 261 -1.99 -43.96 -8.92
C PHE A 261 -2.04 -43.89 -10.43
N ARG A 262 -3.19 -43.46 -10.97
CA ARG A 262 -3.38 -43.17 -12.39
C ARG A 262 -3.68 -41.69 -12.59
N MET A 263 -3.13 -41.12 -13.65
CA MET A 263 -3.49 -39.78 -14.13
C MET A 263 -4.27 -39.88 -15.43
N THR A 264 -5.43 -39.26 -15.50
CA THR A 264 -6.19 -39.05 -16.75
C THR A 264 -6.07 -37.57 -17.12
N TRP A 265 -5.77 -37.23 -18.38
CA TRP A 265 -5.49 -35.85 -18.78
C TRP A 265 -5.98 -35.54 -20.19
N LYS A 266 -6.27 -34.26 -20.44
CA LYS A 266 -6.67 -33.74 -21.76
C LYS A 266 -5.95 -32.44 -22.08
N ARG A 267 -5.58 -32.26 -23.35
CA ARG A 267 -5.08 -30.98 -23.86
C ARG A 267 -6.25 -30.00 -23.92
N GLU A 268 -6.03 -28.80 -23.40
CA GLU A 268 -7.03 -27.75 -23.39
C GLU A 268 -6.96 -26.89 -24.65
N LYS A 269 -8.13 -26.49 -25.15
CA LYS A 269 -8.24 -25.63 -26.32
C LYS A 269 -7.90 -24.19 -25.95
N ALA A 270 -7.37 -23.42 -26.91
CA ALA A 270 -7.13 -21.99 -26.72
C ALA A 270 -8.39 -21.19 -26.33
N GLU A 271 -9.59 -21.61 -26.75
CA GLU A 271 -10.87 -20.98 -26.37
C GLU A 271 -11.24 -21.12 -24.89
N ASN A 272 -10.58 -22.02 -24.14
CA ASN A 272 -10.73 -22.18 -22.70
C ASN A 272 -9.73 -21.34 -21.88
N ILE A 273 -8.81 -20.63 -22.55
CA ILE A 273 -7.68 -19.93 -21.94
C ILE A 273 -7.87 -18.42 -22.07
N ALA A 274 -7.83 -17.71 -20.95
CA ALA A 274 -7.69 -16.27 -20.91
C ALA A 274 -6.27 -15.87 -20.49
N TYR A 275 -5.94 -14.59 -20.67
CA TYR A 275 -4.61 -14.02 -20.43
C TYR A 275 -4.71 -12.78 -19.55
N ASP A 276 -5.57 -12.88 -18.52
CA ASP A 276 -6.09 -11.75 -17.72
C ASP A 276 -5.04 -11.00 -16.91
N SER A 277 -3.78 -11.41 -16.90
CA SER A 277 -2.74 -10.82 -16.06
C SER A 277 -1.36 -10.87 -16.72
N SER A 278 -0.62 -9.77 -16.63
CA SER A 278 0.77 -9.68 -17.07
C SER A 278 1.64 -8.94 -16.05
N THR A 279 2.96 -9.11 -16.12
CA THR A 279 3.91 -8.60 -15.11
C THR A 279 5.28 -8.30 -15.71
N LEU A 280 5.85 -7.14 -15.36
CA LEU A 280 7.29 -6.85 -15.49
C LEU A 280 8.00 -7.15 -14.16
N VAL A 281 9.20 -7.72 -14.21
CA VAL A 281 10.05 -7.99 -13.04
C VAL A 281 11.38 -7.27 -13.20
N TYR A 282 11.58 -6.24 -12.36
CA TYR A 282 12.83 -5.50 -12.25
C TYR A 282 13.65 -6.04 -11.09
N LYS A 283 14.95 -6.25 -11.26
CA LYS A 283 15.83 -6.85 -10.24
C LYS A 283 17.09 -6.03 -9.99
N LYS A 284 17.49 -5.98 -8.71
CA LYS A 284 18.79 -5.48 -8.22
C LYS A 284 19.39 -6.57 -7.33
N GLY A 285 20.28 -7.38 -7.89
CA GLY A 285 20.79 -8.58 -7.24
C GLY A 285 19.67 -9.55 -6.86
N LYS A 286 19.39 -9.70 -5.56
CA LYS A 286 18.32 -10.58 -5.03
C LYS A 286 16.99 -9.87 -4.77
N ILE A 287 16.94 -8.53 -4.85
CA ILE A 287 15.71 -7.76 -4.62
C ILE A 287 14.92 -7.69 -5.93
N GLN A 288 13.61 -7.89 -5.87
CA GLN A 288 12.69 -7.86 -7.00
C GLN A 288 11.59 -6.82 -6.77
N VAL A 289 11.43 -5.88 -7.71
CA VAL A 289 10.20 -5.12 -7.90
C VAL A 289 9.38 -5.84 -8.96
N ARG A 290 8.11 -6.12 -8.66
CA ARG A 290 7.15 -6.69 -9.60
C ARG A 290 6.08 -5.66 -9.89
N ILE A 291 5.81 -5.42 -11.16
CA ILE A 291 4.81 -4.47 -11.63
C ILE A 291 3.84 -5.27 -12.49
N SER A 292 2.58 -5.38 -12.08
CA SER A 292 1.59 -6.22 -12.75
C SER A 292 0.31 -5.44 -13.07
N ALA A 293 -0.32 -5.78 -14.19
CA ALA A 293 -1.66 -5.34 -14.56
C ALA A 293 -2.54 -6.58 -14.70
N SER A 294 -3.78 -6.51 -14.24
CA SER A 294 -4.77 -7.60 -14.39
C SER A 294 -6.15 -7.04 -14.76
N LEU A 295 -6.85 -7.72 -15.66
CA LEU A 295 -8.24 -7.42 -16.02
C LEU A 295 -9.18 -7.82 -14.87
N VAL A 296 -10.31 -7.13 -14.76
CA VAL A 296 -11.34 -7.33 -13.73
C VAL A 296 -12.64 -7.81 -14.37
N ASP A 297 -13.16 -8.96 -13.93
CA ASP A 297 -14.56 -9.30 -14.18
C ASP A 297 -15.46 -8.34 -13.38
N GLU A 298 -16.29 -7.55 -14.08
CA GLU A 298 -17.26 -6.63 -13.49
C GLU A 298 -18.22 -7.29 -12.48
N LYS A 299 -18.38 -8.61 -12.54
CA LYS A 299 -19.22 -9.39 -11.62
C LYS A 299 -18.49 -9.79 -10.33
N ALA A 300 -17.17 -9.66 -10.26
CA ALA A 300 -16.35 -10.05 -9.11
C ALA A 300 -16.63 -9.16 -7.89
N LYS A 301 -16.89 -9.80 -6.74
CA LYS A 301 -17.23 -9.13 -5.48
C LYS A 301 -16.53 -9.83 -4.30
N PRO A 302 -15.44 -9.25 -3.75
CA PRO A 302 -14.71 -8.07 -4.23
C PRO A 302 -14.03 -8.30 -5.59
N ALA A 303 -13.57 -7.21 -6.22
CA ALA A 303 -12.82 -7.26 -7.47
C ALA A 303 -11.34 -7.61 -7.22
N GLU A 304 -10.74 -7.02 -6.17
CA GLU A 304 -9.50 -7.52 -5.58
C GLU A 304 -9.63 -7.61 -4.06
N SER A 305 -9.32 -8.78 -3.52
CA SER A 305 -9.22 -9.04 -2.08
C SER A 305 -7.79 -8.82 -1.61
N LEU A 306 -7.56 -7.78 -0.82
CA LEU A 306 -6.24 -7.42 -0.32
C LEU A 306 -5.82 -8.35 0.83
N MET A 307 -4.82 -9.21 0.58
CA MET A 307 -4.17 -10.02 1.62
C MET A 307 -3.53 -9.11 2.68
N TRP A 308 -3.89 -9.31 3.95
CA TRP A 308 -3.43 -8.48 5.08
C TRP A 308 -3.44 -9.27 6.40
N THR A 309 -2.71 -8.76 7.39
CA THR A 309 -2.73 -9.20 8.80
C THR A 309 -3.08 -8.05 9.74
N LYS A 310 -3.37 -8.35 11.02
CA LYS A 310 -3.53 -7.32 12.08
C LYS A 310 -2.28 -6.44 12.28
N THR A 311 -1.13 -6.87 11.74
CA THR A 311 0.18 -6.22 11.79
C THR A 311 0.60 -5.62 10.44
N THR A 312 -0.32 -5.56 9.47
CA THR A 312 -0.12 -4.86 8.18
C THR A 312 -0.65 -3.42 8.30
N THR A 313 0.21 -2.44 8.05
CA THR A 313 -0.21 -1.05 7.81
C THR A 313 -0.96 -1.02 6.49
N VAL A 314 -2.18 -0.46 6.49
CA VAL A 314 -2.97 -0.24 5.28
C VAL A 314 -3.49 1.20 5.29
N GLU A 315 -3.21 1.94 4.23
CA GLU A 315 -3.48 3.37 4.08
C GLU A 315 -3.71 3.72 2.60
N ASN A 316 -4.36 4.84 2.31
CA ASN A 316 -4.49 5.32 0.93
C ASN A 316 -3.42 6.38 0.64
N ILE A 317 -2.90 6.38 -0.59
CA ILE A 317 -1.94 7.37 -1.09
C ILE A 317 -2.64 8.13 -2.24
N ASP A 318 -2.71 9.45 -2.14
CA ASP A 318 -3.26 10.35 -3.16
C ASP A 318 -2.11 11.01 -3.93
N ILE A 319 -2.11 10.86 -5.26
CA ILE A 319 -1.08 11.36 -6.18
C ILE A 319 -1.78 12.06 -7.33
N GLY A 320 -1.80 13.41 -7.30
CA GLY A 320 -2.48 14.21 -8.32
C GLY A 320 -4.00 14.00 -8.41
N GLY A 321 -4.64 13.42 -7.39
CA GLY A 321 -6.05 13.02 -7.41
C GLY A 321 -6.28 11.53 -7.70
N ASN A 322 -5.27 10.81 -8.19
CA ASN A 322 -5.32 9.35 -8.32
C ASN A 322 -5.05 8.71 -6.95
N GLN A 323 -5.91 7.78 -6.52
CA GLN A 323 -5.73 7.07 -5.25
C GLN A 323 -5.19 5.65 -5.45
N LEU A 324 -4.28 5.27 -4.57
CA LEU A 324 -3.71 3.93 -4.42
C LEU A 324 -3.97 3.43 -3.00
N ILE A 325 -4.05 2.12 -2.79
CA ILE A 325 -3.95 1.51 -1.46
C ILE A 325 -2.52 1.00 -1.28
N TYR A 326 -1.86 1.44 -0.21
CA TYR A 326 -0.54 0.98 0.22
C TYR A 326 -0.68 -0.07 1.34
N LEU A 327 0.14 -1.11 1.27
CA LEU A 327 0.24 -2.16 2.27
C LEU A 327 1.71 -2.42 2.64
N GLU A 328 2.01 -2.38 3.94
CA GLU A 328 3.32 -2.68 4.52
C GLU A 328 3.17 -3.62 5.74
N PRO A 329 3.56 -4.90 5.63
CA PRO A 329 3.56 -5.81 6.77
C PRO A 329 4.67 -5.47 7.75
N SER A 330 4.38 -5.56 9.06
CA SER A 330 5.39 -5.34 10.09
C SER A 330 6.58 -6.30 9.94
N SER A 331 7.79 -5.83 10.25
CA SER A 331 9.02 -6.65 10.28
C SER A 331 9.04 -7.74 11.37
N LYS A 332 7.93 -7.95 12.07
CA LYS A 332 7.68 -9.03 13.05
C LYS A 332 6.54 -9.97 12.61
N GLU A 333 6.12 -9.87 11.36
CA GLU A 333 5.06 -10.69 10.80
C GLU A 333 5.43 -12.19 10.80
N LYS A 334 4.42 -13.05 10.98
CA LYS A 334 4.56 -14.52 11.02
C LYS A 334 4.02 -15.21 9.78
N ILE A 335 3.38 -14.46 8.89
CA ILE A 335 2.86 -14.92 7.59
C ILE A 335 3.70 -14.28 6.48
N ASP A 336 4.30 -15.09 5.61
CA ASP A 336 4.82 -14.56 4.35
C ASP A 336 3.64 -14.16 3.46
N LEU A 337 3.29 -12.87 3.48
CA LEU A 337 2.29 -12.28 2.59
C LEU A 337 2.78 -12.16 1.13
N GLY A 338 4.04 -12.52 0.85
CA GLY A 338 4.65 -12.47 -0.46
C GLY A 338 5.09 -11.08 -0.91
N TYR A 339 5.15 -10.10 0.01
CA TYR A 339 5.63 -8.74 -0.20
C TYR A 339 6.07 -8.04 1.11
N LYS A 340 7.01 -7.10 1.01
CA LYS A 340 7.35 -6.09 2.03
C LYS A 340 6.56 -4.80 1.80
N TYR A 341 6.44 -4.40 0.54
CA TYR A 341 5.65 -3.26 0.09
C TYR A 341 4.72 -3.70 -1.03
N ARG A 342 3.48 -3.21 -1.02
CA ARG A 342 2.52 -3.37 -2.11
C ARG A 342 1.72 -2.08 -2.27
N LEU A 343 1.66 -1.57 -3.49
CA LEU A 343 0.72 -0.54 -3.93
C LEU A 343 -0.27 -1.17 -4.89
N VAL A 344 -1.55 -0.86 -4.76
CA VAL A 344 -2.61 -1.31 -5.67
C VAL A 344 -3.49 -0.13 -6.07
N TRP A 345 -3.82 -0.02 -7.35
CA TRP A 345 -4.74 0.98 -7.89
C TRP A 345 -5.46 0.45 -9.12
N SER A 346 -6.52 1.14 -9.55
CA SER A 346 -7.31 0.78 -10.72
C SER A 346 -7.21 1.83 -11.83
N ASP A 347 -7.47 1.38 -13.05
CA ASP A 347 -8.07 2.18 -14.12
C ASP A 347 -9.50 1.65 -14.33
N PRO A 348 -10.52 2.32 -13.75
CA PRO A 348 -11.92 1.89 -13.86
C PRO A 348 -12.53 2.07 -15.26
N GLU A 349 -11.90 2.85 -16.14
CA GLU A 349 -12.29 2.98 -17.56
C GLU A 349 -11.85 1.74 -18.34
N ALA A 350 -10.60 1.30 -18.13
CA ALA A 350 -10.01 0.13 -18.78
C ALA A 350 -10.34 -1.22 -18.12
N GLN A 351 -11.00 -1.22 -16.95
CA GLN A 351 -11.25 -2.40 -16.12
C GLN A 351 -9.96 -3.13 -15.69
N ILE A 352 -8.88 -2.38 -15.43
CA ILE A 352 -7.56 -2.92 -15.05
C ILE A 352 -7.25 -2.58 -13.59
N ILE A 353 -6.75 -3.54 -12.82
CA ILE A 353 -6.04 -3.32 -11.56
C ILE A 353 -4.54 -3.43 -11.79
N TYR A 354 -3.80 -2.41 -11.36
CA TYR A 354 -2.35 -2.35 -11.34
C TYR A 354 -1.82 -2.58 -9.92
N ASN A 355 -0.66 -3.22 -9.83
CA ASN A 355 -0.02 -3.55 -8.57
C ASN A 355 1.50 -3.45 -8.70
N VAL A 356 2.14 -2.71 -7.79
CA VAL A 356 3.61 -2.67 -7.62
C VAL A 356 3.93 -3.32 -6.29
N SER A 357 4.74 -4.38 -6.30
CA SER A 357 5.13 -5.12 -5.10
C SER A 357 6.63 -5.42 -5.01
N VAL A 358 7.17 -5.33 -3.80
CA VAL A 358 8.58 -5.58 -3.48
C VAL A 358 8.68 -6.83 -2.62
N ARG A 359 9.44 -7.85 -3.06
CA ARG A 359 9.28 -9.22 -2.53
C ARG A 359 10.22 -9.64 -1.39
N GLN A 360 11.02 -8.74 -0.84
CA GLN A 360 12.08 -9.08 0.12
C GLN A 360 12.08 -8.13 1.32
N GLU A 361 12.02 -8.66 2.54
CA GLU A 361 12.14 -7.90 3.80
C GLU A 361 13.42 -7.05 3.84
N LYS A 362 14.53 -7.65 3.40
CA LYS A 362 15.86 -7.02 3.28
C LYS A 362 16.00 -6.12 2.04
N SER A 363 14.90 -5.70 1.43
CA SER A 363 14.93 -4.66 0.40
C SER A 363 15.38 -3.33 1.00
N GLU A 364 16.38 -2.71 0.38
CA GLU A 364 16.88 -1.36 0.69
C GLU A 364 15.87 -0.27 0.31
N LEU A 365 14.93 -0.57 -0.61
CA LEU A 365 13.89 0.37 -1.04
C LEU A 365 13.06 0.91 0.13
N THR A 366 12.72 2.18 0.01
CA THR A 366 11.82 2.93 0.89
C THR A 366 10.39 2.98 0.37
N LYS A 367 9.44 3.36 1.25
CA LYS A 367 8.06 3.68 0.87
C LYS A 367 8.00 4.72 -0.27
N ASP A 368 8.81 5.77 -0.17
CA ASP A 368 8.85 6.86 -1.16
C ASP A 368 9.31 6.39 -2.54
N GLU A 369 10.32 5.51 -2.62
CA GLU A 369 10.76 4.94 -3.90
C GLU A 369 9.68 4.04 -4.53
N VAL A 370 8.98 3.25 -3.74
CA VAL A 370 7.90 2.37 -4.23
C VAL A 370 6.70 3.19 -4.72
N ILE A 371 6.33 4.26 -3.99
CA ILE A 371 5.35 5.26 -4.43
C ILE A 371 5.80 5.95 -5.72
N ARG A 372 7.08 6.32 -5.82
CA ARG A 372 7.65 6.99 -6.99
C ARG A 372 7.66 6.10 -8.24
N ILE A 373 7.90 4.80 -8.11
CA ILE A 373 7.76 3.83 -9.22
C ILE A 373 6.32 3.82 -9.72
N ALA A 374 5.33 3.63 -8.83
CA ALA A 374 3.91 3.59 -9.20
C ALA A 374 3.43 4.90 -9.84
N ALA A 375 3.76 6.04 -9.23
CA ALA A 375 3.42 7.37 -9.76
C ALA A 375 4.02 7.62 -11.16
N SER A 376 5.21 7.08 -11.46
CA SER A 376 5.83 7.18 -12.79
C SER A 376 5.17 6.32 -13.89
N MET A 377 4.09 5.60 -13.56
CA MET A 377 3.21 4.91 -14.51
C MET A 377 1.85 5.61 -14.71
N MET A 378 1.55 6.63 -13.91
CA MET A 378 0.26 7.34 -13.89
C MET A 378 0.24 8.63 -14.72
N ASN A 379 1.40 9.04 -15.24
CA ASN A 379 1.61 10.29 -15.99
C ASN A 379 1.87 10.01 -17.49
#